data_AF-A0A7R9C4U6-F1
#
_entry.id   AF-A0A7R9C4U6-F1
#
_cell.length_a   1.000
_cell.length_b   1.000
_cell.length_c   1.000
_cell.angle_alpha   90.00
_cell.angle_beta   90.00
_cell.angle_gamma   90.00
#
_symmetry.space_group_name_H-M   'P 1'
#
loop_
_entity.id
_entity.type
_entity.pdbx_description
1 polymer ?
#
loop_
_entity_poly.entity_id
_entity_poly.type
_entity_poly.pdbx_seq_one_letter_code
_entity_poly.pdbx_strand_id
1 'polypeptide(L)'
;MTTQVRIWNHRAEGAENLAGKMRVLYPDVEIVACESVELAVSSANMIVTATSSKTPILHHSHVQPGTFIAAVGAPRKDWREMSPELVAKSVLIVDSVDAATVEAGDIVCT
;
A
#
# COMPACT_ATOMS: atom_id res chain seq x y z
N MET A 1 14.70 -5.24 18.54
CA MET A 1 14.11 -4.72 17.28
C MET A 1 12.65 -4.46 17.59
N THR A 2 12.22 -3.20 17.50
CA THR A 2 10.82 -2.85 17.77
C THR A 2 10.03 -3.00 16.48
N THR A 3 8.98 -3.81 16.49
CA THR A 3 8.07 -3.97 15.35
C THR A 3 7.10 -2.79 15.34
N GLN A 4 7.12 -2.00 14.27
CA GLN A 4 6.24 -0.85 14.09
C GLN A 4 5.34 -1.02 12.87
N VAL A 5 4.06 -0.68 13.01
CA VAL A 5 3.07 -0.61 11.93
C VAL A 5 2.58 0.82 11.79
N ARG A 6 2.69 1.36 10.58
CA ARG A 6 2.22 2.71 10.25
C ARG A 6 1.03 2.62 9.30
N ILE A 7 -0.01 3.37 9.59
CA ILE A 7 -1.30 3.28 8.92
C ILE A 7 -1.66 4.67 8.39
N TRP A 8 -1.94 4.75 7.09
CA TRP A 8 -2.49 5.97 6.48
C TRP A 8 -3.80 5.65 5.76
N ASN A 9 -4.67 6.67 5.69
CA ASN A 9 -5.90 6.61 4.92
C ASN A 9 -6.24 8.03 4.43
N HIS A 10 -6.86 8.16 3.26
CA HIS A 10 -7.32 9.45 2.71
C HIS A 10 -8.24 10.22 3.67
N ARG A 11 -8.90 9.53 4.61
CA ARG A 11 -9.59 10.12 5.76
C ARG A 11 -8.84 9.78 7.03
N ALA A 12 -8.34 10.81 7.73
CA ALA A 12 -7.58 10.65 8.97
C ALA A 12 -8.34 9.82 10.03
N GLU A 13 -9.65 10.03 10.16
CA GLU A 13 -10.51 9.25 11.07
C GLU A 13 -10.46 7.74 10.76
N GLY A 14 -10.39 7.35 9.49
CA GLY A 14 -10.27 5.95 9.08
C GLY A 14 -8.94 5.32 9.50
N ALA A 15 -7.85 6.08 9.41
CA ALA A 15 -6.53 5.63 9.87
C ALA A 15 -6.52 5.45 11.39
N GLU A 16 -7.04 6.43 12.14
CA GLU A 16 -7.04 6.37 13.61
C GLU A 16 -7.97 5.29 14.15
N ASN A 17 -9.15 5.10 13.55
CA ASN A 17 -10.06 4.02 13.92
C ASN A 17 -9.42 2.63 13.73
N LEU A 18 -8.68 2.43 12.63
CA LEU A 18 -7.97 1.17 12.41
C LEU A 18 -6.80 1.01 13.39
N ALA A 19 -5.99 2.06 13.57
CA ALA A 19 -4.88 2.07 14.50
C ALA A 19 -5.32 1.77 15.94
N GLY A 20 -6.40 2.40 16.41
CA GLY A 20 -6.98 2.16 17.73
C GLY A 20 -7.40 0.70 17.93
N LYS A 21 -8.08 0.09 16.95
CA LYS A 21 -8.44 -1.34 16.99
C LYS A 21 -7.20 -2.23 17.04
N MET A 22 -6.19 -1.94 16.22
CA MET A 22 -4.97 -2.74 16.16
C MET A 22 -4.14 -2.63 17.45
N ARG A 23 -4.08 -1.45 18.09
CA ARG A 23 -3.38 -1.27 19.39
C ARG A 23 -3.99 -2.14 20.48
N VAL A 24 -5.31 -2.36 20.46
CA VAL A 24 -5.99 -3.26 21.40
C VAL A 24 -5.66 -4.73 21.12
N LEU A 25 -5.63 -5.13 19.84
CA LEU A 25 -5.34 -6.51 19.44
C LEU A 25 -3.86 -6.89 19.58
N TYR A 26 -2.97 -5.92 19.43
CA TYR A 26 -1.51 -6.10 19.40
C TYR A 26 -0.83 -5.10 20.34
N PRO A 27 -0.97 -5.26 21.67
CA PRO A 27 -0.44 -4.31 22.65
C PRO A 27 1.10 -4.20 22.65
N ASP A 28 1.80 -5.22 22.16
CA ASP A 28 3.27 -5.26 22.08
C ASP A 28 3.83 -4.70 20.76
N VAL A 29 2.96 -4.23 19.84
CA VAL A 29 3.34 -3.66 18.54
C VAL A 29 3.12 -2.16 18.56
N GLU A 30 4.12 -1.40 18.15
CA GLU A 30 3.98 0.05 18.01
C GLU A 30 3.12 0.36 16.78
N ILE A 31 1.94 0.92 16.98
CA ILE A 31 1.00 1.22 15.89
C ILE A 31 0.72 2.72 15.83
N VAL A 32 1.00 3.33 14.68
CA VAL A 32 0.95 4.77 14.46
C VAL A 32 0.03 5.08 13.29
N ALA A 33 -0.94 5.98 13.48
CA ALA A 33 -1.67 6.58 12.38
C ALA A 33 -0.86 7.77 11.84
N CYS A 34 -0.67 7.81 10.53
CA CYS A 34 0.13 8.82 9.85
C CYS A 34 -0.78 9.80 9.09
N GLU A 35 -0.32 11.04 8.95
CA GLU A 35 -1.06 12.12 8.27
C GLU A 35 -0.92 12.04 6.74
N SER A 36 0.12 11.40 6.24
CA SER A 36 0.39 11.25 4.81
C SER A 36 0.87 9.85 4.45
N VAL A 37 0.74 9.49 3.17
CA VAL A 37 1.22 8.20 2.64
C VAL A 37 2.74 8.12 2.74
N GLU A 38 3.46 9.21 2.48
CA GLU A 38 4.91 9.31 2.55
C GLU A 38 5.42 9.01 3.96
N LEU A 39 4.75 9.56 4.99
CA LEU A 39 5.10 9.27 6.38
C LEU A 39 4.84 7.81 6.76
N ALA A 40 3.77 7.21 6.24
CA ALA A 40 3.46 5.81 6.51
C ALA A 40 4.46 4.85 5.88
N VAL A 41 4.95 5.14 4.67
CA VAL A 41 5.81 4.22 3.91
C VAL A 41 7.31 4.52 4.03
N SER A 42 7.70 5.68 4.55
CA SER A 42 9.11 6.08 4.68
C SER A 42 9.93 5.02 5.42
N SER A 43 10.96 4.45 4.80
CA SER A 43 11.80 3.40 5.41
C SER A 43 11.05 2.10 5.76
N ALA A 44 9.85 1.86 5.21
CA ALA A 44 9.14 0.61 5.41
C ALA A 44 9.80 -0.54 4.65
N ASN A 45 10.04 -1.66 5.32
CA ASN A 45 10.50 -2.89 4.66
C ASN A 45 9.37 -3.64 3.95
N MET A 46 8.13 -3.43 4.40
CA MET A 46 6.91 -4.01 3.85
C MET A 46 5.82 -2.94 3.78
N ILE A 47 5.12 -2.87 2.66
CA ILE A 47 3.98 -1.98 2.42
C ILE A 47 2.79 -2.83 2.00
N VAL A 48 1.62 -2.54 2.56
CA VAL A 48 0.36 -3.16 2.14
C VAL A 48 -0.57 -2.05 1.66
N THR A 49 -1.07 -2.15 0.43
CA THR A 49 -2.09 -1.27 -0.11
C THR A 49 -3.40 -2.05 -0.28
N ALA A 50 -4.47 -1.52 0.30
CA ALA A 50 -5.80 -2.13 0.30
C ALA A 50 -6.87 -1.04 0.21
N THR A 51 -6.78 -0.23 -0.83
CA THR A 51 -7.57 0.98 -1.06
C THR A 51 -8.40 0.88 -2.32
N SER A 52 -9.52 1.58 -2.36
CA SER A 52 -10.34 1.72 -3.57
C SER A 52 -9.93 2.95 -4.40
N SER A 53 -8.64 3.25 -4.48
CA SER A 53 -8.16 4.45 -5.17
C SER A 53 -8.26 4.32 -6.69
N LYS A 54 -8.62 5.42 -7.37
CA LYS A 54 -8.65 5.52 -8.84
C LYS A 54 -7.36 6.13 -9.42
N THR A 55 -6.52 6.67 -8.56
CA THR A 55 -5.27 7.34 -8.91
C THR A 55 -4.16 6.84 -8.00
N PRO A 56 -2.92 6.70 -8.50
CA PRO A 56 -1.79 6.28 -7.69
C PRO A 56 -1.69 7.05 -6.38
N ILE A 57 -1.49 6.32 -5.29
CA ILE A 57 -1.18 6.87 -3.95
C ILE A 57 0.25 6.53 -3.54
N LEU A 58 0.78 5.41 -4.05
CA LEU A 58 2.15 4.97 -3.81
C LEU A 58 3.00 5.25 -5.06
N HIS A 59 3.98 6.13 -4.89
CA HIS A 59 4.88 6.52 -5.96
C HIS A 59 6.27 5.90 -5.74
N HIS A 60 7.01 5.69 -6.84
CA HIS A 60 8.37 5.14 -6.78
C HIS A 60 9.29 5.90 -5.83
N SER A 61 9.20 7.23 -5.80
CA SER A 61 9.98 8.11 -4.91
C SER A 61 9.72 7.87 -3.42
N HIS A 62 8.62 7.22 -3.05
CA HIS A 62 8.27 6.96 -1.65
C HIS A 62 8.86 5.64 -1.13
N VAL A 63 9.27 4.75 -2.04
CA VAL A 63 9.61 3.36 -1.73
C VAL A 63 11.14 3.16 -1.76
N GLN A 64 11.67 2.52 -0.73
CA GLN A 64 13.09 2.18 -0.66
C GLN A 64 13.40 0.92 -1.50
N PRO A 65 14.61 0.81 -2.07
CA PRO A 65 15.04 -0.44 -2.71
C PRO A 65 14.96 -1.62 -1.74
N GLY A 66 14.41 -2.75 -2.20
CA GLY A 66 14.25 -3.96 -1.40
C GLY A 66 12.97 -4.02 -0.55
N THR A 67 12.10 -3.01 -0.61
CA THR A 67 10.78 -3.05 0.04
C THR A 67 9.85 -4.04 -0.65
N PHE A 68 9.21 -4.91 0.12
CA PHE A 68 8.12 -5.77 -0.37
C PHE A 68 6.79 -5.01 -0.37
N ILE A 69 6.03 -5.12 -1.46
CA ILE A 69 4.72 -4.47 -1.60
C ILE A 69 3.66 -5.55 -1.85
N ALA A 70 2.66 -5.61 -0.97
CA ALA A 70 1.44 -6.38 -1.20
C ALA A 70 0.30 -5.44 -1.61
N ALA A 71 0.04 -5.37 -2.91
CA ALA A 71 -1.04 -4.56 -3.47
C ALA A 71 -2.29 -5.40 -3.70
N VAL A 72 -3.39 -5.02 -3.05
CA VAL A 72 -4.66 -5.78 -3.02
C VAL A 72 -5.84 -4.96 -3.56
N GLY A 73 -5.73 -3.64 -3.51
CA GLY A 73 -6.86 -2.74 -3.62
C GLY A 73 -7.34 -2.42 -5.03
N ALA A 74 -6.59 -2.73 -6.10
CA ALA A 74 -6.93 -2.34 -7.48
C ALA A 74 -7.39 -3.49 -8.41
N PRO A 75 -8.45 -4.27 -8.07
CA PRO A 75 -8.92 -5.39 -8.91
C PRO A 75 -9.77 -4.93 -10.11
N ARG A 76 -9.79 -3.63 -10.45
CA ARG A 76 -10.56 -3.07 -11.56
C ARG A 76 -9.64 -2.24 -12.45
N LYS A 77 -9.91 -2.23 -13.75
CA LYS A 77 -9.09 -1.56 -14.77
C LYS A 77 -8.84 -0.08 -14.46
N ASP A 78 -9.83 0.62 -13.91
CA ASP A 78 -9.77 2.05 -13.62
C ASP A 78 -9.26 2.37 -12.20
N TRP A 79 -8.90 1.36 -11.41
CA TRP A 79 -8.39 1.52 -10.05
C TRP A 79 -6.87 1.40 -10.04
N ARG A 80 -6.22 2.26 -9.28
CA ARG A 80 -4.76 2.34 -9.24
C ARG A 80 -4.30 2.74 -7.86
N GLU A 81 -3.45 1.93 -7.26
CA GLU A 81 -2.78 2.22 -5.99
C GLU A 81 -1.34 2.67 -6.22
N MET A 82 -0.69 2.18 -7.28
CA MET A 82 0.73 2.37 -7.55
C MET A 82 0.97 3.18 -8.82
N SER A 83 2.07 3.95 -8.83
CA SER A 83 2.47 4.66 -10.04
C SER A 83 3.03 3.70 -11.09
N PRO A 84 2.86 3.97 -12.40
CA PRO A 84 3.43 3.12 -13.45
C PRO A 84 4.94 2.91 -13.33
N GLU A 85 5.67 3.96 -12.92
CA GLU A 85 7.10 3.88 -12.66
C GLU A 85 7.46 2.88 -11.54
N LEU A 86 6.66 2.82 -10.47
CA LEU A 86 6.91 1.89 -9.38
C LEU A 86 6.72 0.45 -9.84
N VAL A 87 5.65 0.20 -10.61
CA VAL A 87 5.36 -1.13 -11.17
C VAL A 87 6.48 -1.55 -12.14
N ALA A 88 6.88 -0.66 -13.05
CA ALA A 88 7.93 -0.93 -14.04
C ALA A 88 9.32 -1.21 -13.44
N LYS A 89 9.61 -0.67 -12.26
CA LYS A 89 10.88 -0.87 -11.54
C LYS A 89 10.83 -2.02 -10.52
N SER A 90 9.70 -2.70 -10.39
CA SER A 90 9.50 -3.79 -9.43
C SER A 90 9.58 -5.16 -10.11
N VAL A 91 9.92 -6.18 -9.32
CA VAL A 91 9.65 -7.57 -9.71
C VAL A 91 8.18 -7.82 -9.40
N LEU A 92 7.36 -7.99 -10.44
CA LEU A 92 5.93 -8.19 -10.31
C LEU A 92 5.60 -9.68 -10.18
N ILE A 93 4.87 -10.03 -9.13
CA ILE A 93 4.31 -11.37 -8.92
C ILE A 93 2.81 -11.20 -8.79
N VAL A 94 2.07 -11.99 -9.56
CA VAL A 94 0.61 -11.97 -9.59
C VAL A 94 0.07 -13.36 -9.27
N ASP A 95 -1.15 -13.42 -8.77
CA ASP A 95 -1.89 -14.66 -8.53
C ASP A 95 -2.23 -15.37 -9.85
N SER A 96 -2.63 -14.63 -10.87
CA SER A 96 -2.90 -15.11 -12.23
C SER A 96 -2.51 -14.08 -13.28
N VAL A 97 -1.60 -14.45 -14.18
CA VAL A 97 -1.16 -13.57 -15.29
C VAL A 97 -2.33 -13.23 -16.22
N ASP A 98 -3.18 -14.23 -16.53
CA ASP A 98 -4.32 -14.04 -17.43
C ASP A 98 -5.33 -13.04 -16.86
N ALA A 99 -5.62 -13.12 -15.55
CA ALA A 99 -6.55 -12.19 -14.91
C ALA A 99 -5.91 -10.80 -14.73
N ALA A 100 -4.66 -10.75 -14.26
CA ALA A 100 -3.96 -9.51 -13.96
C ALA A 100 -3.78 -8.61 -15.20
N THR A 101 -3.50 -9.20 -16.36
CA THR A 101 -3.35 -8.47 -17.64
C THR A 101 -4.68 -7.98 -18.22
N VAL A 102 -5.81 -8.39 -17.65
CA VAL A 102 -7.15 -7.96 -18.07
C VAL A 102 -7.77 -7.02 -17.03
N GLU A 103 -7.62 -7.28 -15.74
CA GLU A 103 -8.47 -6.66 -14.72
C GLU A 103 -7.71 -5.70 -13.80
N ALA A 104 -6.43 -5.97 -13.51
CA ALA A 104 -5.67 -5.22 -12.51
C ALA A 104 -5.24 -3.85 -13.06
N GLY A 105 -5.86 -2.77 -12.58
CA GLY A 105 -5.58 -1.44 -13.10
C GLY A 105 -4.15 -0.96 -12.85
N ASP A 106 -3.49 -1.43 -11.78
CA ASP A 106 -2.06 -1.20 -11.53
C ASP A 106 -1.14 -1.83 -12.61
N ILE A 107 -1.64 -2.76 -13.42
CA ILE A 107 -0.87 -3.45 -14.47
C ILE A 107 -1.34 -3.04 -15.87
N VAL A 108 -2.65 -2.90 -16.06
CA VAL A 108 -3.24 -2.65 -17.39
C VAL A 108 -3.17 -1.17 -17.80
N CYS A 109 -3.12 -0.25 -16.83
CA CYS A 109 -3.11 1.19 -17.07
C CYS A 109 -1.75 1.86 -16.79
N THR A 110 -0.66 1.09 -16.91
CA THR A 110 0.73 1.56 -16.79
C THR A 110 1.24 2.19 -18.07
#